data_AF-A0A8S3PUF0-F1
#
_entry.id   AF-A0A8S3PUF0-F1
#
_cell.length_a   1.000
_cell.length_b   1.000
_cell.length_c   1.000
_cell.angle_alpha   90.00
_cell.angle_beta   90.00
_cell.angle_gamma   90.00
#
_symmetry.space_group_name_H-M   'P 1'
#
loop_
_entity.id
_entity.type
_entity.pdbx_description
1 polymer ?
#
loop_
_entity_poly.entity_id
_entity_poly.type
_entity_poly.pdbx_seq_one_letter_code
_entity_poly.pdbx_strand_id
1 'polypeptide(L)'
;MLLYNTDITLLPVSMEGIYTKSIQNSTNEEQDLTFLRNEVKFLKEKLDNVTEIVEKMKGGDFNPGDGIFVSPISGIYLFSWTVFTASSKSVDTELRVDNVIIDSMYAYIGTSSHVPATKVVLCQVKKGDHVWIQTSKDYTENVFETPNGSSKSSFTGMLVHEN
;
A
#
# COMPACT_ATOMS: atom_id res chain seq x y z
N MET A 1 -48.20 26.08 -15.90
CA MET A 1 -47.74 24.68 -15.80
C MET A 1 -46.25 24.73 -15.48
N LEU A 2 -45.92 24.58 -14.20
CA LEU A 2 -44.56 24.66 -13.67
C LEU A 2 -43.92 23.28 -13.78
N LEU A 3 -42.77 23.17 -14.45
CA LEU A 3 -41.86 22.04 -14.30
C LEU A 3 -40.77 22.47 -13.30
N TYR A 4 -40.66 21.73 -12.21
CA TYR A 4 -39.59 21.84 -11.23
C TYR A 4 -38.26 21.46 -11.89
N ASN A 5 -37.27 22.35 -11.84
CA ASN A 5 -35.86 21.95 -11.92
C ASN A 5 -35.30 22.03 -10.50
N THR A 6 -35.06 20.86 -9.91
CA THR A 6 -34.29 20.71 -8.67
C THR A 6 -32.81 20.86 -9.00
N ASP A 7 -32.16 21.88 -8.46
CA ASP A 7 -30.71 22.00 -8.48
C ASP A 7 -30.09 20.84 -7.69
N ILE A 8 -29.41 19.93 -8.40
CA ILE A 8 -28.61 18.87 -7.78
C ILE A 8 -27.27 19.52 -7.40
N THR A 9 -27.07 19.76 -6.11
CA THR A 9 -25.77 20.12 -5.55
C THR A 9 -24.91 18.87 -5.46
N LEU A 10 -23.95 18.72 -6.37
CA LEU A 10 -22.91 17.70 -6.24
C LEU A 10 -21.87 18.19 -5.24
N LEU A 11 -21.77 17.51 -4.08
CA LEU A 11 -20.64 17.67 -3.18
C LEU A 11 -19.36 17.20 -3.90
N PRO A 12 -18.23 17.92 -3.78
CA PRO A 12 -16.98 17.45 -4.36
C PRO A 12 -16.53 16.16 -3.66
N VAL A 13 -16.46 15.08 -4.42
CA VAL A 13 -15.77 13.86 -4.02
C VAL A 13 -14.28 14.09 -4.31
N SER A 14 -13.49 14.41 -3.29
CA SER A 14 -12.03 14.37 -3.41
C SER A 14 -11.58 12.91 -3.33
N MET A 15 -11.42 12.26 -4.48
CA MET A 15 -10.46 11.16 -4.59
C MET A 15 -9.10 11.79 -4.89
N GLU A 16 -8.09 11.50 -4.08
CA GLU A 16 -6.72 11.85 -4.41
C GLU A 16 -6.36 11.24 -5.76
N GLY A 17 -6.12 12.09 -6.76
CA GLY A 17 -5.63 11.66 -8.08
C GLY A 17 -6.51 11.99 -9.29
N ILE A 18 -7.77 12.45 -9.14
CA ILE A 18 -8.58 12.89 -10.29
C ILE A 18 -9.19 14.26 -10.02
N TYR A 19 -8.65 15.28 -10.71
CA TYR A 19 -9.13 16.66 -10.66
C TYR A 19 -9.87 17.02 -11.94
N THR A 20 -11.12 17.43 -11.81
CA THR A 20 -11.90 17.97 -12.95
C THR A 20 -12.49 19.31 -12.54
N LYS A 21 -12.17 20.38 -13.29
CA LYS A 21 -12.71 21.73 -13.10
C LYS A 21 -13.15 22.29 -14.46
N SER A 22 -14.38 22.77 -14.55
CA SER A 22 -14.92 23.35 -15.79
C SER A 22 -14.29 24.73 -16.05
N ILE A 23 -13.83 24.97 -17.29
CA ILE A 23 -13.38 26.29 -17.75
C ILE A 23 -14.63 27.09 -18.14
N GLN A 24 -14.75 28.33 -17.65
CA GLN A 24 -15.69 29.31 -18.21
C GLN A 24 -14.87 30.31 -19.03
N ASN A 25 -15.19 30.45 -20.32
CA ASN A 25 -14.60 31.50 -21.15
C ASN A 25 -15.08 32.86 -20.63
N SER A 26 -14.16 33.73 -20.22
CA SER A 26 -14.48 35.14 -20.02
C SER A 26 -14.33 35.90 -21.34
N THR A 27 -14.95 37.07 -21.48
CA THR A 27 -14.71 37.96 -22.63
C THR A 27 -13.37 38.72 -22.50
N ASN A 28 -12.59 38.43 -21.46
CA ASN A 28 -11.35 39.12 -21.12
C ASN A 28 -10.17 38.15 -21.17
N GLU A 29 -9.39 38.22 -22.25
CA GLU A 29 -8.22 37.36 -22.49
C GLU A 29 -7.21 37.39 -21.33
N GLU A 30 -7.03 38.53 -20.66
CA GLU A 30 -6.07 38.64 -19.55
C GLU A 30 -6.53 37.85 -18.31
N GLN A 31 -7.83 37.81 -18.06
CA GLN A 31 -8.44 37.04 -16.98
C GLN A 31 -8.32 35.54 -17.25
N ASP A 32 -8.57 35.12 -18.49
CA ASP A 32 -8.43 33.72 -18.92
C ASP A 32 -6.96 33.26 -18.83
N LEU A 33 -6.00 34.09 -19.27
CA LEU A 33 -4.58 33.80 -19.14
C LEU A 33 -4.11 33.71 -17.69
N THR A 34 -4.64 34.56 -16.81
CA THR A 34 -4.31 34.52 -15.37
C THR A 34 -4.86 33.25 -14.72
N PHE A 35 -6.08 32.86 -15.06
CA PHE A 35 -6.68 31.61 -14.61
C PHE A 35 -5.85 30.40 -15.05
N LEU A 36 -5.50 30.32 -16.34
CA LEU A 36 -4.70 29.23 -16.90
C LEU A 36 -3.31 29.14 -16.25
N ARG A 37 -2.63 30.27 -16.00
CA ARG A 37 -1.33 30.28 -15.33
C ARG A 37 -1.40 29.72 -13.90
N ASN A 38 -2.42 30.10 -13.15
CA ASN A 38 -2.62 29.61 -11.78
C ASN A 38 -2.93 28.11 -11.76
N GLU A 39 -3.76 27.64 -12.70
CA GLU A 39 -4.07 26.21 -12.82
C GLU A 39 -2.82 25.39 -13.18
N VAL A 40 -2.03 25.85 -14.16
CA VAL A 40 -0.76 25.20 -14.52
C VAL A 40 0.20 25.17 -13.33
N LYS A 41 0.30 26.25 -12.55
CA LYS A 41 1.16 26.28 -11.36
C LYS A 41 0.71 25.26 -10.32
N PHE A 42 -0.59 25.22 -10.01
CA PHE A 42 -1.17 24.28 -9.06
C PHE A 42 -0.99 22.82 -9.48
N LEU A 43 -1.19 22.51 -10.77
CA LEU A 43 -0.99 21.17 -11.30
C LEU A 43 0.48 20.74 -11.26
N LYS A 44 1.42 21.66 -11.49
CA LYS A 44 2.86 21.39 -11.34
C LYS A 44 3.23 21.05 -9.90
N GLU A 45 2.77 21.84 -8.94
CA GLU A 45 3.02 21.58 -7.51
C GLU A 45 2.49 20.19 -7.08
N LYS A 46 1.32 19.79 -7.58
CA LYS A 46 0.79 18.44 -7.34
C LYS A 46 1.59 17.34 -8.01
N LEU A 47 2.01 17.54 -9.26
CA LEU A 47 2.80 16.57 -9.99
C LEU A 47 4.18 16.36 -9.33
N ASP A 48 4.81 17.44 -8.85
CA ASP A 48 6.08 17.38 -8.14
C ASP A 48 5.94 16.58 -6.84
N ASN A 49 4.87 16.81 -6.07
CA ASN A 49 4.57 16.02 -4.86
C ASN A 49 4.36 14.53 -5.18
N VAL A 50 3.59 14.21 -6.23
CA VAL A 50 3.37 12.81 -6.65
C VAL A 50 4.69 12.16 -7.09
N THR A 51 5.54 12.89 -7.81
CA THR A 51 6.84 12.39 -8.27
C THR A 51 7.75 12.11 -7.08
N GLU A 52 7.81 13.02 -6.09
CA GLU A 52 8.58 12.82 -4.85
C GLU A 52 8.09 11.59 -4.06
N ILE A 53 6.77 11.40 -3.94
CA ILE A 53 6.17 10.23 -3.29
C ILE A 53 6.55 8.96 -4.04
N VAL A 54 6.42 8.95 -5.37
CA VAL A 54 6.78 7.78 -6.20
C VAL A 54 8.27 7.46 -6.08
N GLU A 55 9.16 8.45 -6.06
CA GLU A 55 10.60 8.23 -5.84
C GLU A 55 10.89 7.71 -4.43
N LYS A 56 10.22 8.22 -3.39
CA LYS A 56 10.31 7.66 -2.02
C LYS A 56 9.79 6.22 -1.94
N MET A 57 8.79 5.86 -2.75
CA MET A 57 8.22 4.52 -2.79
C MET A 57 9.01 3.55 -3.71
N LYS A 58 9.95 4.05 -4.53
CA LYS A 58 10.81 3.21 -5.38
C LYS A 58 11.89 2.52 -4.55
N GLY A 59 11.49 1.47 -3.83
CA GLY A 59 12.28 0.26 -3.59
C GLY A 59 13.64 0.37 -2.89
N GLY A 60 14.06 1.53 -2.39
CA GLY A 60 15.31 1.70 -1.63
C GLY A 60 15.22 1.25 -0.17
N ASP A 61 13.99 1.07 0.32
CA ASP A 61 13.69 0.84 1.72
C ASP A 61 13.49 -0.64 2.08
N PHE A 62 13.55 -1.53 1.09
CA PHE A 62 13.57 -2.96 1.29
C PHE A 62 14.98 -3.46 1.02
N ASN A 63 15.68 -3.92 2.06
CA ASN A 63 17.00 -4.51 1.89
C ASN A 63 16.82 -5.98 1.47
N PRO A 64 17.08 -6.35 0.19
CA PRO A 64 16.89 -7.73 -0.25
C PRO A 64 17.87 -8.71 0.41
N GLY A 65 18.93 -8.21 1.08
CA GLY A 65 19.89 -9.03 1.81
C GLY A 65 19.36 -9.62 3.11
N ASP A 66 18.43 -8.94 3.80
CA ASP A 66 17.88 -9.37 5.10
C ASP A 66 16.34 -9.53 5.10
N GLY A 67 15.65 -9.06 4.06
CA GLY A 67 14.20 -9.15 3.95
C GLY A 67 13.44 -8.16 4.84
N ILE A 68 14.10 -7.10 5.29
CA ILE A 68 13.54 -6.08 6.17
C ILE A 68 13.12 -4.85 5.35
N PHE A 69 11.90 -4.39 5.61
CA PHE A 69 11.37 -3.11 5.14
C PHE A 69 11.61 -2.04 6.22
N VAL A 70 12.24 -0.92 5.86
CA VAL A 70 12.42 0.22 6.75
C VAL A 70 11.46 1.32 6.35
N SER A 71 10.54 1.72 7.22
CA SER A 71 9.53 2.71 6.84
C SER A 71 10.16 4.08 6.53
N PRO A 72 9.94 4.67 5.34
CA PRO A 72 10.45 6.01 5.02
C PRO A 72 9.62 7.15 5.62
N ILE A 73 8.35 6.87 5.97
CA ILE A 73 7.33 7.85 6.34
C ILE A 73 6.40 7.24 7.40
N SER A 74 6.07 8.01 8.43
CA SER A 74 5.10 7.57 9.44
C SER A 74 3.69 7.52 8.85
N GLY A 75 2.99 6.40 8.98
CA GLY A 75 1.68 6.23 8.37
C GLY A 75 0.96 4.94 8.77
N ILE A 76 -0.21 4.73 8.18
CA ILE A 76 -0.90 3.45 8.15
C ILE A 76 -0.43 2.66 6.93
N TYR A 77 0.10 1.47 7.17
CA TYR A 77 0.57 0.55 6.13
C TYR A 77 -0.34 -0.67 6.05
N LEU A 78 -0.58 -1.13 4.83
CA LEU A 78 -1.09 -2.46 4.54
C LEU A 78 0.09 -3.40 4.30
N PHE A 79 0.16 -4.49 5.05
CA PHE A 79 1.08 -5.58 4.80
C PHE A 79 0.30 -6.82 4.40
N SER A 80 0.82 -7.55 3.42
CA SER A 80 0.32 -8.86 3.02
C SER A 80 1.48 -9.82 2.85
N TRP A 81 1.36 -11.02 3.38
CA TRP A 81 2.34 -12.08 3.17
C TRP A 81 1.65 -13.38 2.84
N THR A 82 2.25 -14.12 1.91
CA THR A 82 1.83 -15.45 1.51
C THR A 82 2.97 -16.41 1.76
N VAL A 83 2.71 -17.45 2.54
CA VAL A 83 3.67 -18.52 2.82
C VAL A 83 3.15 -19.79 2.18
N PHE A 84 3.96 -20.40 1.32
CA PHE A 84 3.68 -21.74 0.84
C PHE A 84 3.96 -22.75 1.95
N THR A 85 3.23 -23.86 1.96
CA THR A 85 3.54 -24.94 2.89
C THR A 85 3.40 -26.30 2.25
N ALA A 86 4.16 -27.25 2.78
CA ALA A 86 4.10 -28.63 2.35
C ALA A 86 2.88 -29.35 2.91
N SER A 87 2.53 -30.45 2.27
CA SER A 87 1.45 -31.32 2.74
C SER A 87 1.71 -31.80 4.17
N SER A 88 0.66 -31.81 4.98
CA SER A 88 0.71 -32.21 6.40
C SER A 88 1.64 -31.38 7.29
N LYS A 89 1.95 -30.13 6.89
CA LYS A 89 2.72 -29.15 7.68
C LYS A 89 1.85 -27.97 8.08
N SER A 90 2.25 -27.20 9.09
CA SER A 90 1.65 -25.90 9.35
C SER A 90 2.51 -24.75 8.84
N VAL A 91 1.84 -23.62 8.66
CA VAL A 91 2.45 -22.30 8.65
C VAL A 91 2.26 -21.69 10.02
N ASP A 92 3.34 -21.14 10.59
CA ASP A 92 3.25 -20.23 11.73
C ASP A 92 4.25 -19.10 11.56
N THR A 93 3.73 -17.90 11.31
CA THR A 93 4.52 -16.71 11.01
C THR A 93 4.00 -15.48 11.74
N GLU A 94 4.89 -14.55 12.02
CA GLU A 94 4.60 -13.29 12.70
C GLU A 94 5.00 -12.12 11.80
N LEU A 95 4.14 -11.11 11.72
CA LEU A 95 4.49 -9.77 11.25
C LEU A 95 5.03 -8.97 12.43
N ARG A 96 6.22 -8.40 12.28
CA ARG A 96 6.87 -7.60 13.32
C ARG A 96 7.14 -6.18 12.86
N VAL A 97 6.97 -5.23 13.78
CA VAL A 97 7.42 -3.84 13.66
C VAL A 97 8.33 -3.55 14.85
N ASP A 98 9.61 -3.28 14.61
CA ASP A 98 10.64 -3.04 15.64
C ASP A 98 10.59 -4.06 16.81
N ASN A 99 10.67 -5.35 16.46
CA ASN A 99 10.60 -6.50 17.37
C ASN A 99 9.25 -6.73 18.07
N VAL A 100 8.26 -5.85 17.90
CA VAL A 100 6.91 -6.05 18.43
C VAL A 100 6.10 -6.88 17.44
N ILE A 101 5.48 -7.95 17.93
CA ILE A 101 4.55 -8.76 17.13
C ILE A 101 3.27 -7.96 16.94
N ILE A 102 2.96 -7.61 15.70
CA ILE A 102 1.73 -6.91 15.34
C ILE A 102 0.62 -7.90 15.04
N ASP A 103 0.94 -8.99 14.34
CA ASP A 103 -0.02 -10.05 14.05
C ASP A 103 0.70 -11.37 13.75
N SER A 104 -0.05 -12.47 13.79
CA SER A 104 0.43 -13.83 13.50
C SER A 104 -0.51 -14.57 12.56
N MET A 105 0.04 -15.43 11.71
CA MET A 105 -0.70 -16.34 10.84
C MET A 105 -0.37 -17.77 11.22
N TYR A 106 -1.39 -18.52 11.64
CA TYR A 106 -1.32 -19.97 11.81
C TYR A 106 -2.24 -20.66 10.81
N ALA A 107 -1.74 -21.68 10.11
CA ALA A 107 -2.54 -22.53 9.23
C ALA A 107 -1.99 -23.96 9.21
N TYR A 108 -2.79 -24.97 9.57
CA TYR A 108 -2.42 -26.38 9.39
C TYR A 108 -3.00 -26.93 8.09
N ILE A 109 -2.15 -27.55 7.26
CA ILE A 109 -2.56 -28.12 5.98
C ILE A 109 -2.61 -29.63 6.08
N GLY A 110 -3.78 -30.17 6.43
CA GLY A 110 -4.03 -31.62 6.50
C GLY A 110 -4.20 -32.31 5.15
N THR A 111 -3.89 -31.66 4.03
CA THR A 111 -4.04 -32.23 2.68
C THR A 111 -2.72 -32.78 2.15
N SER A 112 -2.79 -33.63 1.13
CA SER A 112 -1.61 -34.19 0.44
C SER A 112 -0.94 -33.22 -0.56
N SER A 113 -1.44 -31.99 -0.67
CA SER A 113 -1.00 -31.01 -1.65
C SER A 113 -0.35 -29.79 -1.00
N HIS A 114 0.60 -29.16 -1.70
CA HIS A 114 1.13 -27.87 -1.33
C HIS A 114 0.05 -26.79 -1.50
N VAL A 115 -0.15 -25.96 -0.48
CA VAL A 115 -1.10 -24.84 -0.57
C VAL A 115 -0.49 -23.57 0.04
N PRO A 116 -0.87 -22.38 -0.46
CA PRO A 116 -0.49 -21.12 0.15
C PRO A 116 -1.42 -20.76 1.32
N ALA A 117 -0.86 -20.09 2.33
CA ALA A 117 -1.60 -19.36 3.35
C ALA A 117 -1.26 -17.87 3.23
N THR A 118 -2.27 -17.01 3.18
CA THR A 118 -2.11 -15.56 3.03
C THR A 118 -2.77 -14.83 4.19
N LYS A 119 -2.11 -13.79 4.70
CA LYS A 119 -2.68 -12.87 5.67
C LYS A 119 -2.44 -11.42 5.25
N VAL A 120 -3.39 -10.55 5.60
CA VAL A 120 -3.36 -9.11 5.31
C VAL A 120 -3.65 -8.35 6.61
N VAL A 121 -2.88 -7.30 6.88
CA VAL A 121 -2.98 -6.49 8.11
C VAL A 121 -2.80 -5.02 7.77
N LEU A 122 -3.59 -4.16 8.40
CA LEU A 122 -3.36 -2.71 8.47
C LEU A 122 -2.75 -2.38 9.84
N CYS A 123 -1.62 -1.68 9.86
CA CYS A 123 -1.01 -1.25 11.12
C CYS A 123 -0.31 0.10 10.97
N GLN A 124 -0.13 0.80 12.09
CA GLN A 124 0.62 2.04 12.13
C GLN A 124 2.11 1.73 12.23
N VAL A 125 2.91 2.37 11.38
CA VAL A 125 4.37 2.23 11.35
C VAL A 125 4.96 3.63 11.35
N LYS A 126 6.01 3.86 12.14
CA LYS A 126 6.70 5.15 12.18
C LYS A 126 7.88 5.12 11.20
N LYS A 127 8.22 6.30 10.71
CA LYS A 127 9.45 6.50 9.95
C LYS A 127 10.65 5.95 10.72
N GLY A 128 11.41 5.07 10.07
CA GLY A 128 12.59 4.40 10.61
C GLY A 128 12.32 3.04 11.25
N ASP A 129 11.06 2.67 11.51
CA ASP A 129 10.73 1.36 12.05
C ASP A 129 11.07 0.26 11.02
N HIS A 130 11.56 -0.87 11.51
CA HIS A 130 11.85 -2.06 10.73
C HIS A 130 10.64 -3.00 10.74
N VAL A 131 10.25 -3.49 9.56
CA VAL A 131 9.13 -4.40 9.38
C VAL A 131 9.59 -5.64 8.63
N TRP A 132 9.27 -6.82 9.17
CA TRP A 132 9.59 -8.10 8.53
C TRP A 132 8.58 -9.16 8.94
N ILE A 133 8.59 -10.26 8.18
CA ILE A 133 7.94 -11.50 8.59
C ILE A 133 8.99 -12.48 9.10
N GLN A 134 8.63 -13.27 10.10
CA GLN A 134 9.47 -14.37 10.54
C GLN A 134 8.63 -15.54 11.01
N THR A 135 9.29 -16.68 11.18
CA THR A 135 8.69 -17.87 11.80
C THR A 135 8.49 -17.63 13.31
N SER A 136 7.38 -18.12 13.89
CA SER A 136 7.17 -18.07 15.35
C SER A 136 8.20 -18.95 16.08
N LYS A 137 8.50 -18.65 17.35
CA LYS A 137 9.56 -19.34 18.10
C LYS A 137 9.33 -20.85 18.29
N ASP A 138 8.08 -21.29 18.24
CA ASP A 138 7.69 -22.66 18.60
C ASP A 138 7.43 -23.55 17.38
N TYR A 139 7.62 -23.03 16.16
CA TYR A 139 7.25 -23.75 14.95
C TYR A 139 8.38 -23.73 13.93
N THR A 140 8.87 -24.87 13.45
CA THR A 140 10.05 -24.92 12.56
C THR A 140 9.77 -25.57 11.20
N GLU A 141 8.50 -25.86 10.89
CA GLU A 141 8.13 -26.61 9.68
C GLU A 141 7.70 -25.74 8.48
N ASN A 142 7.91 -24.42 8.56
CA ASN A 142 7.59 -23.49 7.46
C ASN A 142 8.41 -23.81 6.20
N VAL A 143 7.76 -23.81 5.03
CA VAL A 143 8.43 -24.05 3.73
C VAL A 143 8.32 -22.81 2.84
N PHE A 144 9.28 -21.90 2.95
CA PHE A 144 9.22 -20.63 2.21
C PHE A 144 9.42 -20.79 0.69
N GLU A 145 10.14 -21.84 0.28
CA GLU A 145 10.34 -22.23 -1.11
C GLU A 145 10.42 -23.76 -1.21
N THR A 146 9.85 -24.35 -2.27
CA THR A 146 9.99 -25.80 -2.52
C THR A 146 11.40 -26.12 -3.05
N PRO A 147 11.95 -27.32 -2.82
CA PRO A 147 13.32 -27.67 -3.25
C PRO A 147 13.60 -27.51 -4.76
N ASN A 148 12.56 -27.55 -5.59
CA ASN A 148 12.62 -27.35 -7.05
C ASN A 148 12.29 -25.90 -7.49
N GLY A 149 12.05 -24.99 -6.54
CA GLY A 149 11.70 -23.58 -6.79
C GLY A 149 10.33 -23.35 -7.41
N SER A 150 9.48 -24.38 -7.52
CA SER A 150 8.15 -24.28 -8.16
C SER A 150 7.12 -23.48 -7.36
N SER A 151 7.40 -23.23 -6.08
CA SER A 151 6.53 -22.42 -5.21
C SER A 151 7.36 -21.49 -4.38
N LYS A 152 6.97 -20.21 -4.35
CA LYS A 152 7.68 -19.13 -3.66
C LYS A 152 6.70 -18.37 -2.77
N SER A 153 7.15 -18.07 -1.56
CA SER A 153 6.45 -17.17 -0.64
C SER A 153 6.64 -15.71 -1.08
N SER A 154 5.74 -14.83 -0.64
CA SER A 154 5.79 -13.40 -0.94
C SER A 154 5.49 -12.55 0.29
N PHE A 155 6.09 -11.36 0.33
CA PHE A 155 5.80 -10.32 1.31
C PHE A 155 5.69 -8.99 0.58
N THR A 156 4.65 -8.22 0.89
CA THR A 156 4.41 -6.90 0.29
C THR A 156 3.91 -5.92 1.36
N GLY A 157 4.30 -4.66 1.21
CA GLY A 157 3.90 -3.56 2.07
C GLY A 157 3.54 -2.34 1.23
N MET A 158 2.50 -1.62 1.63
CA MET A 158 2.03 -0.41 0.94
C MET A 158 1.57 0.63 1.95
N LEU A 159 2.06 1.88 1.81
CA LEU A 159 1.52 3.01 2.54
C LEU A 159 0.09 3.27 2.06
N VAL A 160 -0.86 3.31 3.00
CA VAL A 160 -2.28 3.59 2.73
C VAL A 160 -2.62 5.03 3.09
N HIS A 161 -2.02 5.55 4.16
CA HIS A 161 -2.26 6.92 4.63
C HIS A 161 -1.04 7.44 5.41
N GLU A 162 -0.55 8.63 5.07
CA GLU A 162 0.48 9.36 5.84
C GLU A 162 -0.16 10.06 7.04
N ASN A 163 0.55 10.09 8.19
CA ASN A 163 0.11 10.80 9.40
C ASN A 163 0.53 12.27 9.42
#